data_AF-A0A645BWT6-F1
#
_entry.id   AF-A0A645BWT6-F1
#
_cell.length_a   1.000
_cell.length_b   1.000
_cell.length_c   1.000
_cell.angle_alpha   90.00
_cell.angle_beta   90.00
_cell.angle_gamma   90.00
#
_symmetry.space_group_name_H-M   'P 1'
#
loop_
_entity.id
_entity.type
_entity.pdbx_description
1 polymer ?
#
loop_
_entity_poly.entity_id
_entity_poly.type
_entity_poly.pdbx_seq_one_letter_code
_entity_poly.pdbx_strand_id
1 'polypeptide(L)' 'MGDIIVDELSSVSLTLRGTTAYTGTINTANTARAAKVTLEDGATWTLTGNAYLTAFTGHVSGIVTNGYTVYVNGVALTD' A
#
# COMPACT_ATOMS: atom_id res chain seq x y z
N MET A 1 -9.17 -10.76 3.84
CA MET A 1 -8.53 -9.56 4.42
C MET A 1 -7.25 -10.01 5.08
N GLY A 2 -6.15 -9.29 4.92
CA GLY A 2 -4.89 -9.64 5.56
C GLY A 2 -3.90 -8.52 5.42
N ASP A 3 -3.28 -8.13 6.53
CA ASP A 3 -2.31 -7.04 6.56
C ASP A 3 -0.90 -7.58 6.37
N ILE A 4 -0.05 -6.79 5.73
CA ILE A 4 1.37 -7.09 5.61
C ILE A 4 2.12 -6.31 6.68
N ILE A 5 2.62 -7.05 7.67
CA ILE A 5 3.42 -6.52 8.77
C ILE A 5 4.90 -6.64 8.42
N VAL A 6 5.62 -5.52 8.56
CA VAL A 6 7.04 -5.36 8.30
C VAL A 6 7.63 -4.44 9.37
N ASP A 7 8.91 -4.61 9.64
CA ASP A 7 9.69 -3.94 10.68
C ASP A 7 11.00 -3.36 10.12
N GLU A 8 11.79 -2.74 10.99
CA GLU A 8 13.05 -2.06 10.62
C GLU A 8 14.10 -2.96 9.96
N LEU A 9 13.98 -4.29 10.07
CA LEU A 9 14.90 -5.24 9.46
C LEU A 9 14.37 -5.81 8.14
N SER A 10 13.07 -5.73 7.90
CA SER A 10 12.39 -6.36 6.77
C SER A 10 11.96 -5.36 5.69
N SER A 11 11.84 -5.90 4.48
CA SER A 11 11.41 -5.15 3.30
C SER A 11 10.30 -5.91 2.57
N VAL A 12 9.32 -5.18 2.04
CA VAL A 12 8.30 -5.73 1.16
C VAL A 12 8.26 -4.98 -0.17
N SER A 13 8.06 -5.74 -1.25
CA SER A 13 7.68 -5.24 -2.57
C SER A 13 6.46 -6.01 -3.04
N LEU A 14 5.32 -5.32 -3.17
CA LEU A 14 4.05 -5.91 -3.60
C LEU A 14 3.68 -5.35 -4.99
N THR A 15 3.34 -6.25 -5.91
CA THR A 15 2.78 -5.87 -7.22
C THR A 15 1.37 -6.41 -7.33
N LEU A 16 0.40 -5.51 -7.50
CA LEU A 16 -1.00 -5.82 -7.77
C LEU A 16 -1.26 -5.55 -9.25
N ARG A 17 -1.74 -6.56 -9.97
CA ARG A 17 -1.89 -6.52 -11.44
C ARG A 17 -3.12 -7.24 -11.94
N GLY A 18 -3.55 -6.91 -13.15
CA GLY A 18 -4.74 -7.50 -13.76
C GLY A 18 -5.96 -7.32 -12.85
N THR A 19 -6.77 -8.35 -12.66
CA THR A 19 -7.98 -8.28 -11.82
C THR A 19 -7.73 -8.60 -10.34
N THR A 20 -6.52 -8.34 -9.83
CA THR A 20 -6.19 -8.64 -8.42
C THR A 20 -6.95 -7.69 -7.50
N ALA A 21 -7.64 -8.25 -6.51
CA ALA A 21 -8.25 -7.50 -5.42
C ALA A 21 -7.55 -7.83 -4.09
N TYR A 22 -6.89 -6.83 -3.50
CA TYR A 22 -6.26 -6.94 -2.19
C TYR A 22 -7.01 -6.09 -1.17
N THR A 23 -7.45 -6.70 -0.08
CA THR A 23 -8.06 -6.01 1.05
C THR A 23 -7.18 -6.17 2.28
N GLY A 24 -6.56 -5.07 2.71
CA GLY A 24 -5.59 -5.06 3.79
C GLY A 24 -4.80 -3.75 3.82
N THR A 25 -3.92 -3.60 4.81
CA THR A 25 -2.95 -2.51 4.88
C THR A 25 -1.52 -3.06 4.90
N ILE A 26 -0.53 -2.16 4.83
CA ILE A 26 0.89 -2.49 4.74
C ILE A 26 1.66 -1.55 5.65
N ASN A 27 2.56 -2.11 6.48
CA ASN A 27 3.51 -1.35 7.31
C ASN A 27 2.83 -0.33 8.24
N THR A 28 1.78 -0.72 8.96
CA THR A 28 1.03 0.18 9.86
C THR A 28 1.88 0.80 10.97
N ALA A 29 2.95 0.12 11.40
CA ALA A 29 3.90 0.64 12.38
C ALA A 29 4.82 1.73 11.82
N ASN A 30 4.88 1.89 10.48
CA ASN A 30 5.77 2.82 9.78
C ASN A 30 7.25 2.65 10.18
N THR A 31 7.68 1.41 10.36
CA THR A 31 9.06 1.08 10.76
C THR A 31 9.84 0.33 9.68
N ALA A 32 9.19 -0.11 8.60
CA ALA A 32 9.81 -0.94 7.56
C ALA A 32 11.13 -0.36 7.03
N ARG A 33 12.13 -1.22 6.81
CA ARG A 33 13.33 -0.84 6.04
C ARG A 33 12.94 -0.35 4.64
N ALA A 34 12.02 -1.05 3.99
CA ALA A 34 11.39 -0.61 2.76
C ALA A 34 9.99 -1.23 2.59
N ALA A 35 9.02 -0.43 2.18
CA ALA A 35 7.71 -0.90 1.75
C ALA A 35 7.39 -0.29 0.39
N LYS A 36 7.26 -1.11 -0.65
CA LYS A 36 6.99 -0.68 -2.02
C LYS A 36 5.73 -1.34 -2.54
N VAL A 37 4.88 -0.55 -3.20
CA VAL A 37 3.68 -1.06 -3.88
C VAL A 37 3.67 -0.58 -5.32
N THR A 38 3.45 -1.51 -6.23
CA THR A 38 3.07 -1.24 -7.62
C THR A 38 1.62 -1.64 -7.81
N LEU A 39 0.76 -0.69 -8.22
CA LEU A 39 -0.66 -0.90 -8.47
C LEU A 39 -0.96 -0.65 -9.95
N GLU A 40 -0.95 -1.72 -10.75
CA GLU A 40 -1.21 -1.66 -12.19
C GLU A 40 -2.71 -1.55 -12.50
N ASP A 41 -3.02 -1.18 -13.74
CA ASP A 41 -4.39 -1.05 -14.23
C ASP A 41 -5.24 -2.30 -13.99
N GLY A 42 -6.50 -2.08 -13.60
CA GLY A 42 -7.49 -3.11 -13.32
C GLY A 42 -7.42 -3.72 -11.93
N ALA A 43 -6.32 -3.53 -11.20
CA ALA A 43 -6.19 -4.04 -9.85
C ALA A 43 -6.84 -3.09 -8.84
N THR A 44 -7.25 -3.64 -7.70
CA THR A 44 -7.88 -2.88 -6.62
C THR A 44 -7.18 -3.16 -5.29
N TRP A 45 -6.87 -2.10 -4.56
CA TRP A 45 -6.38 -2.16 -3.19
C TRP A 45 -7.37 -1.46 -2.26
N THR A 46 -8.10 -2.24 -1.45
CA THR A 46 -9.00 -1.71 -0.42
C THR A 46 -8.30 -1.64 0.93
N LEU A 47 -8.17 -0.43 1.47
CA LEU A 47 -7.49 -0.19 2.74
C LEU A 47 -8.36 -0.62 3.94
N THR A 48 -7.69 -1.21 4.93
CA THR A 48 -8.23 -1.53 6.26
C THR A 48 -7.60 -0.69 7.36
N GLY A 49 -6.62 0.14 7.01
CA GLY A 49 -5.85 1.01 7.88
C GLY A 49 -4.95 1.93 7.05
N ASN A 50 -4.33 2.93 7.68
CA ASN A 50 -3.31 3.74 7.00
C ASN A 50 -2.14 2.85 6.58
N ALA A 51 -1.62 3.08 5.38
CA ALA A 51 -0.47 2.35 4.84
C ALA A 51 0.72 3.29 4.70
N TYR A 52 1.91 2.81 5.03
CA TYR A 52 3.13 3.61 5.01
C TYR A 52 4.16 3.00 4.06
N LEU A 53 4.40 3.69 2.96
CA LEU A 53 5.26 3.24 1.87
C LEU A 53 6.50 4.11 1.74
N THR A 54 7.58 3.49 1.32
CA THR A 54 8.80 4.17 0.86
C THR A 54 8.75 4.49 -0.64
N ALA A 55 7.95 3.75 -1.40
CA ALA A 55 7.69 4.04 -2.80
C ALA A 55 6.31 3.50 -3.23
N PHE A 56 5.68 4.23 -4.14
CA PHE A 56 4.47 3.82 -4.83
C PHE A 56 4.64 4.03 -6.33
N THR A 57 4.07 3.16 -7.15
CA THR A 57 4.00 3.31 -8.60
C THR A 57 2.68 2.77 -9.09
N GLY A 58 2.01 3.47 -10.02
CA GLY A 58 0.74 3.03 -10.59
C GLY A 58 -0.39 4.00 -10.34
N HIS A 59 -1.62 3.51 -10.37
CA HIS A 59 -2.84 4.33 -10.47
C HIS A 59 -3.55 4.47 -9.12
N VAL A 60 -3.60 5.68 -8.58
CA VAL A 60 -4.26 5.98 -7.29
C VAL A 60 -5.76 5.66 -7.35
N SER A 61 -6.38 5.76 -8.53
CA SER A 61 -7.78 5.39 -8.77
C SER A 61 -8.12 3.93 -8.41
N GLY A 62 -7.14 3.03 -8.37
CA GLY A 62 -7.32 1.64 -7.92
C GLY A 62 -7.34 1.48 -6.39
N ILE A 63 -7.12 2.55 -5.62
CA ILE A 63 -7.11 2.52 -4.15
C ILE A 63 -8.50 2.90 -3.63
N VAL A 64 -9.12 1.97 -2.90
CA VAL A 64 -10.35 2.23 -2.13
C VAL A 64 -9.94 2.58 -0.70
N THR A 65 -10.00 3.86 -0.36
CA THR A 65 -9.45 4.40 0.89
C THR A 65 -10.17 3.93 2.15
N ASN A 66 -11.49 3.74 2.07
CA ASN A 66 -12.31 3.28 3.20
C ASN A 66 -12.09 4.11 4.50
N GLY A 67 -11.85 5.42 4.36
CA GLY A 67 -11.56 6.33 5.48
C GLY A 67 -10.09 6.41 5.91
N TYR A 68 -9.19 5.71 5.23
CA TYR A 68 -7.74 5.69 5.49
C TYR A 68 -6.92 6.31 4.38
N THR A 69 -5.62 6.47 4.62
CA THR A 69 -4.69 7.14 3.71
C THR A 69 -3.45 6.29 3.46
N VAL A 70 -2.98 6.28 2.21
CA VAL A 70 -1.62 5.81 1.88
C VAL A 70 -0.67 6.99 2.03
N TYR A 71 0.42 6.80 2.76
CA TYR A 71 1.51 7.77 2.86
C TYR A 71 2.73 7.24 2.11
N VAL A 72 3.34 8.06 1.27
CA VAL A 72 4.59 7.75 0.59
C VAL A 72 5.66 8.71 1.11
N ASN A 73 6.68 8.19 1.77
CA ASN A 73 7.73 8.99 2.42
C ASN A 73 7.15 10.08 3.34
N GLY A 74 6.09 9.75 4.09
CA GLY A 74 5.42 10.64 5.03
C GLY A 74 4.43 11.62 4.42
N VAL A 75 4.29 11.68 3.09
CA VAL A 75 3.33 12.55 2.39
C VAL A 75 2.10 11.74 2.01
N ALA A 76 0.91 12.27 2.27
CA ALA A 76 -0.33 11.64 1.83
C ALA A 76 -0.34 11.51 0.31
N LEU A 77 -0.58 10.29 -0.19
CA LEU A 77 -0.73 10.01 -1.60
C LEU A 77 -2.11 10.51 -2.05
N THR A 78 -2.10 11.47 -2.95
CA THR A 78 -3.29 11.98 -3.64
C THR A 78 -3.17 11.68 -5.13
N ASP A 79 -4.31 11.69 -5.83
CA ASP A 79 -4.34 11.68 -7.29
C ASP A 79 -3.79 13.00 -7.87
#